data_AF-A0A519TEW9-F1
#
_entry.id   AF-A0A519TEW9-F1
#
_cell.length_a   1.000
_cell.length_b   1.000
_cell.length_c   1.000
_cell.angle_alpha   90.00
_cell.angle_beta   90.00
_cell.angle_gamma   90.00
#
_symmetry.space_group_name_H-M   'P 1'
#
loop_
_entity.id
_entity.type
_entity.pdbx_description
1 polymer ?
#
loop_
_entity_poly.entity_id
_entity_poly.type
_entity_poly.pdbx_seq_one_letter_code
_entity_poly.pdbx_strand_id
1 'polypeptide(L)'
;MATKNITRILLALVAIAFFYGCSKDALDYKDYLDGKEKIYPGFPEKVTASPGNYRIKLTWKASPDPSVSRYMIYWNNAQDSLALQAPDR
;
A
#
# COMPACT_ATOMS: atom_id res chain seq x y z
N MET A 1 -31.38 33.56 33.04
CA MET A 1 -30.09 32.83 33.17
C MET A 1 -30.18 31.37 32.68
N ALA A 2 -31.34 30.70 32.76
CA ALA A 2 -31.54 29.33 32.27
C ALA A 2 -31.37 29.15 30.74
N THR A 3 -31.79 30.12 29.93
CA THR A 3 -31.78 30.02 28.46
C THR A 3 -30.36 29.88 27.89
N LYS A 4 -29.37 30.59 28.45
CA LYS A 4 -27.96 30.54 28.02
C LYS A 4 -27.31 29.18 28.31
N ASN A 5 -27.73 28.50 29.38
CA ASN A 5 -27.24 27.17 29.74
C ASN A 5 -27.86 26.10 28.82
N ILE A 6 -29.14 26.26 28.45
CA ILE A 6 -29.81 25.40 27.48
C ILE A 6 -29.15 25.54 26.09
N THR A 7 -28.83 26.76 25.64
CA THR A 7 -28.13 26.96 24.35
C THR A 7 -26.75 26.33 24.34
N ARG A 8 -26.00 26.38 25.46
CA ARG A 8 -24.69 25.72 25.59
C ARG A 8 -24.79 24.20 25.53
N ILE A 9 -25.81 23.62 26.16
CA ILE A 9 -26.07 22.18 26.11
C ILE A 9 -26.43 21.75 24.68
N LEU A 10 -27.28 22.52 24.00
CA LEU A 10 -27.64 22.28 22.59
C LEU A 10 -26.43 22.37 21.66
N LEU A 11 -25.55 23.36 21.86
CA LEU A 11 -24.34 23.53 21.06
C LEU A 11 -23.34 22.36 21.28
N ALA A 12 -23.23 21.87 22.52
CA ALA A 12 -22.39 20.72 22.85
C ALA A 12 -22.91 19.42 22.21
N LEU A 13 -24.24 19.19 22.24
CA LEU A 13 -24.86 18.03 21.60
C LEU A 13 -24.66 18.01 20.09
N VAL A 14 -24.81 19.16 19.44
CA VAL A 14 -24.56 19.31 18.00
C VAL A 14 -23.09 19.04 17.67
N ALA A 15 -22.15 19.57 18.45
CA ALA A 15 -20.72 19.30 18.25
C ALA A 15 -20.39 17.81 18.38
N ILE A 16 -20.95 17.11 19.37
CA ILE A 16 -20.76 15.67 19.56
C ILE A 16 -21.30 14.88 18.35
N ALA A 17 -22.47 15.23 17.83
CA ALA A 17 -23.03 14.57 16.64
C ALA A 17 -22.13 14.72 15.39
N PHE A 18 -21.46 15.87 15.23
CA PHE A 18 -20.50 16.07 14.14
C PHE A 18 -19.26 15.17 14.25
N PHE A 19 -18.80 14.84 15.46
CA PHE A 19 -17.66 13.93 15.63
C PHE A 19 -17.98 12.47 15.29
N TYR A 20 -19.24 12.05 15.37
CA TYR A 20 -19.67 10.69 15.00
C TYR A 20 -19.93 10.49 13.50
N GLY A 21 -19.92 11.56 12.70
CA GLY A 21 -20.15 11.47 11.25
C GLY A 21 -18.99 10.90 10.42
N CYS A 22 -17.85 10.60 11.03
CA CYS A 22 -16.74 9.94 10.35
C CYS A 22 -16.98 8.43 10.33
N SER A 23 -17.90 7.96 9.51
CA SER A 23 -18.10 6.53 9.27
C SER A 23 -17.13 6.04 8.18
N LYS A 24 -16.49 4.90 8.44
CA LYS A 24 -15.51 4.25 7.54
C LYS A 24 -16.19 3.41 6.44
N ASP A 25 -17.40 3.78 6.04
CA ASP A 25 -18.29 2.96 5.17
C ASP A 25 -17.73 2.76 3.75
N ALA A 26 -16.69 3.51 3.36
CA ALA A 26 -16.03 3.36 2.07
C ALA A 26 -15.25 2.02 1.91
N LEU A 27 -15.16 1.18 2.95
CA LEU A 27 -14.39 -0.06 2.93
C LEU A 27 -15.23 -1.34 2.95
N ASP A 28 -16.56 -1.26 3.08
CA ASP A 28 -17.46 -2.42 3.14
C ASP A 28 -17.39 -3.29 1.88
N TYR A 29 -16.94 -2.72 0.76
CA TYR A 29 -16.78 -3.48 -0.48
C TYR A 29 -15.75 -4.61 -0.36
N LYS A 30 -14.78 -4.48 0.58
CA LYS A 30 -13.70 -5.45 0.80
C LYS A 30 -14.22 -6.78 1.34
N ASP A 31 -15.33 -6.77 2.07
CA ASP A 31 -15.93 -7.98 2.61
C ASP A 31 -16.52 -8.87 1.50
N TYR A 32 -16.95 -8.28 0.38
CA TYR A 32 -17.37 -9.04 -0.80
C TYR A 32 -16.19 -9.65 -1.58
N LEU A 33 -14.95 -9.23 -1.31
CA LEU A 33 -13.75 -9.75 -1.98
C LEU A 33 -13.17 -10.99 -1.28
N ASP A 34 -13.67 -11.36 -0.09
CA ASP A 34 -13.33 -12.58 0.65
C ASP A 34 -11.80 -12.80 0.79
N GLY A 35 -11.03 -11.71 0.90
CA GLY A 35 -9.57 -11.75 0.96
C GLY A 35 -8.87 -12.33 -0.28
N LYS A 36 -9.60 -12.58 -1.37
CA LYS A 36 -9.08 -13.14 -2.64
C LYS A 36 -8.58 -12.06 -3.61
N GLU A 37 -8.57 -10.81 -3.18
CA GLU A 37 -8.05 -9.71 -3.98
C GLU A 37 -6.55 -9.90 -4.24
N LYS A 38 -6.19 -10.04 -5.52
CA LYS A 38 -4.80 -10.20 -5.93
C LYS A 38 -4.24 -8.82 -6.25
N ILE A 39 -3.51 -8.24 -5.30
CA ILE A 39 -2.78 -6.99 -5.50
C ILE A 39 -1.52 -7.29 -6.30
N TYR A 40 -1.44 -6.75 -7.51
CA TYR A 40 -0.27 -6.89 -8.36
C TYR A 40 0.69 -5.73 -8.08
N PRO A 41 1.89 -6.01 -7.53
CA PRO A 41 2.89 -4.96 -7.34
C PRO A 41 3.34 -4.42 -8.69
N GLY A 42 3.62 -3.12 -8.75
CA GLY A 42 4.15 -2.48 -9.96
C GLY A 42 5.47 -3.11 -10.42
N PHE A 43 5.60 -3.32 -11.73
CA PHE A 43 6.79 -3.91 -12.34
C PHE A 43 7.99 -2.95 -12.28
N PRO A 44 9.23 -3.43 -12.07
CA PRO A 44 10.42 -2.58 -12.14
C PRO A 44 10.64 -2.01 -13.55
N GLU A 45 11.11 -0.77 -13.64
CA GLU A 45 11.35 -0.11 -14.92
C GLU A 45 12.78 -0.37 -15.43
N LYS A 46 12.98 -0.28 -16.75
CA LYS A 46 14.31 -0.29 -17.39
C LYS A 46 15.21 -1.46 -16.95
N VAL A 47 14.65 -2.67 -16.92
CA VAL A 47 15.42 -3.89 -16.63
C VAL A 47 16.42 -4.15 -17.75
N THR A 48 17.71 -4.23 -17.42
CA THR A 48 18.77 -4.54 -18.39
C THR A 48 19.75 -5.57 -17.82
N ALA A 49 20.30 -6.38 -18.73
CA ALA A 49 21.32 -7.38 -18.43
C ALA A 49 22.57 -7.07 -19.26
N SER A 50 23.72 -6.93 -18.59
CA SER A 50 25.00 -6.71 -19.26
C SER A 50 25.96 -7.87 -18.97
N PRO A 51 26.61 -8.45 -20.00
CA PRO A 51 27.56 -9.53 -19.81
C PRO A 51 28.85 -9.04 -19.14
N GLY A 52 29.50 -9.94 -18.41
CA GLY A 52 30.84 -9.75 -17.83
C GLY A 52 31.58 -11.10 -17.75
N ASN A 53 32.83 -11.09 -17.29
CA ASN A 53 33.63 -12.31 -17.19
C ASN A 53 33.00 -13.32 -16.22
N TYR A 54 32.42 -14.40 -16.76
CA TYR A 54 31.68 -15.44 -16.03
C TYR A 54 30.55 -14.91 -15.12
N ARG A 55 29.96 -13.76 -15.45
CA ARG A 55 28.87 -13.15 -14.67
C ARG A 55 27.96 -12.27 -15.51
N ILE A 56 26.76 -12.04 -15.01
CA ILE A 56 25.80 -11.08 -15.59
C ILE A 56 25.56 -9.98 -14.56
N LYS A 57 25.63 -8.72 -15.00
CA LYS A 57 25.17 -7.58 -14.22
C LYS A 57 23.73 -7.29 -14.60
N LEU A 58 22.83 -7.40 -13.63
CA LEU A 58 21.45 -6.96 -13.76
C LEU A 58 21.31 -5.56 -13.16
N THR A 59 20.62 -4.67 -13.88
CA THR A 59 20.26 -3.35 -13.38
C THR A 59 18.81 -3.06 -13.72
N TRP A 60 18.12 -2.39 -12.82
CA TRP A 60 16.75 -1.94 -13.02
C TRP A 60 16.51 -0.70 -12.17
N LYS A 61 15.47 0.06 -12.53
CA LYS A 61 14.94 1.14 -11.70
C LYS A 61 13.84 0.54 -10.81
N ALA A 62 13.95 0.79 -9.51
CA ALA A 62 12.96 0.32 -8.53
C ALA A 62 11.56 0.85 -8.87
N SER A 63 10.55 0.01 -8.67
CA SER A 63 9.15 0.37 -8.89
C SER A 63 8.74 1.53 -7.96
N PRO A 64 8.02 2.54 -8.48
CA PRO A 64 7.50 3.64 -7.66
C PRO A 64 6.42 3.17 -6.68
N ASP A 65 5.85 1.98 -6.89
CA ASP A 65 4.74 1.44 -6.11
C ASP A 65 5.16 1.08 -4.68
N PRO A 66 4.59 1.72 -3.63
CA PRO A 66 4.90 1.46 -2.24
C PRO A 66 4.65 0.02 -1.79
N SER A 67 3.80 -0.72 -2.49
CA SER A 67 3.46 -2.11 -2.16
C SER A 67 4.60 -3.11 -2.45
N VAL A 68 5.61 -2.73 -3.24
CA VAL A 68 6.73 -3.61 -3.61
C VAL A 68 7.70 -3.75 -2.43
N SER A 69 7.74 -4.94 -1.83
CA SER A 69 8.61 -5.27 -0.69
C SER A 69 9.94 -5.94 -1.07
N ARG A 70 9.95 -6.71 -2.16
CA ARG A 70 11.13 -7.46 -2.62
C ARG A 70 11.11 -7.74 -4.12
N TYR A 71 12.29 -7.99 -4.68
CA TYR A 71 12.49 -8.48 -6.03
C TYR A 71 12.97 -9.93 -6.00
N MET A 72 12.39 -10.77 -6.86
CA MET A 72 12.84 -12.15 -7.06
C MET A 72 13.46 -12.27 -8.46
N ILE A 73 14.72 -12.67 -8.51
CA ILE A 73 15.46 -12.88 -9.74
C ILE A 73 15.57 -14.38 -9.93
N TYR A 74 15.12 -14.89 -11.08
CA TYR A 74 15.16 -16.31 -11.41
C TYR A 74 16.14 -16.58 -12.56
N TRP A 75 16.86 -17.68 -12.48
CA TRP A 75 17.68 -18.21 -13.58
C TRP A 75 17.59 -19.73 -13.62
N ASN A 76 18.26 -20.35 -14.59
CA ASN A 76 18.25 -21.81 -14.75
C ASN A 76 16.81 -22.39 -14.82
N ASN A 77 15.98 -21.86 -15.72
CA ASN A 77 14.56 -22.23 -15.84
C ASN A 77 13.77 -22.14 -14.52
N ALA A 78 14.06 -21.12 -13.72
CA ALA A 78 13.48 -20.87 -12.39
C ALA A 78 13.77 -21.97 -11.35
N GLN A 79 14.76 -22.82 -11.59
CA GLN A 79 15.28 -23.74 -10.57
C GLN A 79 16.11 -23.00 -9.52
N ASP A 80 16.75 -21.91 -9.93
CA ASP A 80 17.53 -21.05 -9.05
C ASP A 80 16.89 -19.67 -8.92
N SER A 81 17.04 -19.07 -7.74
CA SER A 81 16.54 -17.73 -7.49
C SER A 81 17.35 -16.95 -6.45
N LEU A 82 17.24 -15.62 -6.52
CA LEU A 82 17.78 -14.68 -5.56
C LEU A 82 16.67 -13.72 -5.13
N ALA A 83 16.47 -13.60 -3.81
CA ALA A 83 15.60 -12.60 -3.24
C ALA A 83 16.41 -11.37 -2.81
N LEU A 84 16.01 -10.20 -3.29
CA LEU A 84 16.57 -8.92 -2.88
C LEU A 84 15.46 -8.05 -2.27
N GLN A 85 15.73 -7.45 -1.12
CA GLN A 85 14.78 -6.52 -0.53
C GLN A 85 14.69 -5.25 -1.39
N ALA A 86 13.48 -4.71 -1.50
CA ALA A 86 13.31 -3.41 -2.11
C ALA A 86 14.06 -2.37 -1.26
N PRO A 87 14.71 -1.35 -1.88
CA PRO A 87 15.34 -0.29 -1.13
C PRO A 87 14.34 0.43 -0.22
N ASP A 88 14.78 0.81 0.98
CA ASP A 88 14.03 1.72 1.83
C ASP A 88 13.84 3.06 1.07
N ARG A 89 12.62 3.60 1.12
CA ARG A 89 12.26 4.86 0.45
C ARG A 89 12.46 6.06 1.37
#